data_AF-W5UTC0-F1
#
_entry.id   AF-W5UTC0-F1
#
_cell.length_a   1.000
_cell.length_b   1.000
_cell.length_c   1.000
_cell.angle_alpha   90.00
_cell.angle_beta   90.00
_cell.angle_gamma   90.00
#
_symmetry.space_group_name_H-M   'P 1'
#
loop_
_entity.id
_entity.type
_entity.pdbx_description
1 polymer ?
#
loop_
_entity_poly.entity_id
_entity_poly.type
_entity_poly.pdbx_seq_one_letter_code
_entity_poly.pdbx_strand_id
1 'polypeptide(L)'
;MKYKITFIDLDGTLLDLGYGVKSVVSNANIRAVRKLSNSSIIVISTGRKMSKKIQSIGKKIKAKYYICQNGGTIFDSNFKLIKHNTISKTIVEQITEIAFENKATIAFDDKTIYGKGSWKHIFSLFSEFRPKSSKKIQILDVEKILVICHSRKKILHIKKILKTHFLNNLNISWIGKGFALEITDKNASKGLAAQFIAEKEQVSLKQTVHIGDSMNDATCKGIVGNLIAMKSGSKRLKNIADTIGFGKHRGVAKTIEQFILKKPSIAIIGKYASGKTTFLKEVEKYGYSVLYTDEFFKNSYLVGQLGYNVIKQIDPNLVTKEGVNKDKLRVFITQSELNRNLIESKVYEILENYLSQNHFDFVEIPNIDSPNANFRKFFSKVILISTSEEQRVINIGKKNVENLAAKLNNSLNKKEIANFDVEIKNEEWKKDGFFLTFFQNIFN
;
A
#
# COMPACT_ATOMS: atom_id res chain seq x y z
N MET A 1 -0.36 -3.47 13.46
CA MET A 1 -0.43 -2.64 12.23
C MET A 1 0.92 -2.64 11.52
N LYS A 2 0.93 -2.89 10.20
CA LYS A 2 2.15 -3.14 9.42
C LYS A 2 3.07 -1.92 9.26
N TYR A 3 2.49 -0.75 9.00
CA TYR A 3 3.25 0.49 8.78
C TYR A 3 2.98 1.51 9.89
N LYS A 4 4.05 2.06 10.45
CA LYS A 4 4.06 3.05 11.55
C LYS A 4 4.25 4.48 11.03
N ILE A 5 4.84 4.66 9.84
CA ILE A 5 4.96 5.96 9.15
C ILE A 5 4.47 5.83 7.72
N THR A 6 3.61 6.76 7.32
CA THR A 6 3.06 6.85 5.97
C THR A 6 3.42 8.20 5.36
N PHE A 7 4.27 8.14 4.33
CA PHE A 7 4.65 9.28 3.50
C PHE A 7 3.68 9.39 2.33
N ILE A 8 3.12 10.58 2.11
CA ILE A 8 2.09 10.80 1.09
C ILE A 8 2.49 11.99 0.24
N ASP A 9 2.68 11.75 -1.06
CA ASP A 9 2.85 12.82 -2.03
C ASP A 9 1.55 13.64 -2.23
N LEU A 10 1.71 14.88 -2.70
CA LEU A 10 0.58 15.77 -2.95
C LEU A 10 0.08 15.71 -4.39
N ASP A 11 0.86 16.18 -5.34
CA ASP A 11 0.41 16.43 -6.71
C ASP A 11 0.20 15.14 -7.49
N GLY A 12 -1.01 14.87 -7.96
CA GLY A 12 -1.31 13.61 -8.66
C GLY A 12 -1.48 12.40 -7.72
N THR A 13 -1.24 12.60 -6.42
CA THR A 13 -1.41 11.61 -5.35
C THR A 13 -2.55 11.98 -4.41
N LEU A 14 -2.29 12.79 -3.36
CA LEU A 14 -3.32 13.19 -2.39
C LEU A 14 -4.27 14.25 -2.96
N LEU A 15 -3.74 15.17 -3.77
CA LEU A 15 -4.51 16.16 -4.54
C LEU A 15 -5.10 15.48 -5.78
N ASP A 16 -6.27 14.88 -5.61
CA ASP A 16 -6.91 13.99 -6.57
C ASP A 16 -7.99 14.66 -7.43
N LEU A 17 -8.35 15.92 -7.14
CA LEU A 17 -9.35 16.69 -7.87
C LEU A 17 -8.73 17.95 -8.49
N GLY A 18 -9.05 18.24 -9.75
CA GLY A 18 -8.53 19.40 -10.49
C GLY A 18 -7.10 19.21 -11.01
N TYR A 19 -6.51 20.31 -11.52
CA TYR A 19 -5.16 20.32 -12.10
C TYR A 19 -4.35 21.52 -11.60
N GLY A 20 -3.03 21.32 -11.44
CA GLY A 20 -2.09 22.37 -11.08
C GLY A 20 -2.43 23.08 -9.78
N VAL A 21 -2.39 24.41 -9.77
CA VAL A 21 -2.66 25.24 -8.58
C VAL A 21 -4.08 25.09 -8.03
N LYS A 22 -5.06 24.76 -8.90
CA LYS A 22 -6.46 24.54 -8.53
C LYS A 22 -6.72 23.15 -7.92
N SER A 23 -5.71 22.30 -7.86
CA SER A 23 -5.87 20.95 -7.32
C SER A 23 -6.23 20.97 -5.82
N VAL A 24 -7.15 20.09 -5.43
CA VAL A 24 -7.65 19.95 -4.05
C VAL A 24 -7.74 18.48 -3.64
N VAL A 25 -7.77 18.23 -2.33
CA VAL A 25 -7.91 16.89 -1.74
C VAL A 25 -9.40 16.56 -1.60
N SER A 26 -9.83 15.39 -2.07
CA SER A 26 -11.20 14.90 -1.85
C SER A 26 -11.48 14.58 -0.37
N ASN A 27 -12.73 14.74 0.05
CA ASN A 27 -13.17 14.41 1.42
C ASN A 27 -12.92 12.94 1.79
N ALA A 28 -12.95 12.03 0.81
CA ALA A 28 -12.63 10.62 1.04
C ALA A 28 -11.16 10.42 1.41
N ASN A 29 -10.24 11.04 0.66
CA ASN A 29 -8.81 11.00 0.96
C ASN A 29 -8.53 11.62 2.34
N ILE A 30 -9.14 12.78 2.66
CA ILE A 30 -9.00 13.41 3.98
C ILE A 30 -9.46 12.45 5.09
N ARG A 31 -10.65 11.86 4.96
CA ARG A 31 -11.18 10.93 5.97
C ARG A 31 -10.29 9.70 6.15
N ALA A 32 -9.82 9.10 5.05
CA ALA A 32 -8.97 7.92 5.11
C ALA A 32 -7.61 8.23 5.77
N VAL A 33 -6.96 9.33 5.40
CA VAL A 33 -5.68 9.73 6.01
C VAL A 33 -5.87 10.13 7.49
N ARG A 34 -6.96 10.82 7.84
CA ARG A 34 -7.28 11.11 9.26
C ARG A 34 -7.50 9.83 10.06
N LYS A 35 -8.20 8.84 9.50
CA LYS A 35 -8.37 7.54 10.16
C LYS A 35 -7.02 6.86 10.36
N LEU A 36 -6.17 6.87 9.33
CA LEU A 36 -4.82 6.31 9.36
C LEU A 36 -3.93 7.02 10.40
N SER A 37 -4.12 8.31 10.62
CA SER A 37 -3.32 9.11 11.58
C SER A 37 -3.46 8.67 13.04
N ASN A 38 -4.49 7.89 13.38
CA ASN A 38 -4.66 7.33 14.72
C ASN A 38 -3.63 6.23 15.05
N SER A 39 -2.98 5.67 14.03
CA SER A 39 -2.15 4.47 14.17
C SER A 39 -0.88 4.45 13.31
N SER A 40 -0.73 5.45 12.43
CA SER A 40 0.49 5.74 11.67
C SER A 40 0.79 7.24 11.71
N ILE A 41 2.08 7.59 11.85
CA ILE A 41 2.55 8.96 11.66
C ILE A 41 2.34 9.34 10.19
N ILE A 42 1.68 10.47 9.95
CA ILE A 42 1.42 10.99 8.60
C ILE A 42 2.46 12.03 8.25
N VAL A 43 3.08 11.87 7.07
CA VAL A 43 4.09 12.81 6.55
C VAL A 43 3.69 13.25 5.15
N ILE A 44 3.60 14.56 4.92
CA ILE A 44 3.47 15.10 3.56
C ILE A 44 4.85 15.05 2.90
N SER A 45 4.94 14.53 1.67
CA SER A 45 6.19 14.42 0.92
C SER A 45 6.09 14.98 -0.49
N THR A 46 6.48 16.24 -0.68
CA THR A 46 6.18 17.00 -1.91
C THR A 46 7.38 17.75 -2.49
N GLY A 47 7.36 17.98 -3.80
CA GLY A 47 8.29 18.88 -4.49
C GLY A 47 7.96 20.38 -4.30
N ARG A 48 6.85 20.71 -3.65
CA ARG A 48 6.43 22.09 -3.36
C ARG A 48 7.20 22.69 -2.19
N LYS A 49 7.34 24.02 -2.18
CA LYS A 49 7.80 24.80 -1.02
C LYS A 49 6.72 24.85 0.06
N MET A 50 7.12 24.94 1.33
CA MET A 50 6.19 25.18 2.43
C MET A 50 5.35 26.44 2.19
N SER A 51 4.03 26.31 2.32
CA SER A 51 3.06 27.38 2.03
C SER A 51 1.81 27.23 2.89
N LYS A 52 1.02 28.29 3.06
CA LYS A 52 -0.26 28.26 3.80
C LYS A 52 -1.20 27.15 3.30
N LYS A 53 -1.18 26.85 1.99
CA LYS A 53 -1.97 25.75 1.40
C LYS A 53 -1.51 24.39 1.93
N ILE A 54 -0.21 24.12 1.94
CA ILE A 54 0.35 22.86 2.47
C ILE A 54 0.10 22.75 3.98
N GLN A 55 0.27 23.84 4.73
CA GLN A 55 -0.04 23.89 6.15
C GLN A 55 -1.51 23.54 6.41
N SER A 56 -2.44 24.13 5.65
CA SER A 56 -3.87 23.84 5.74
C SER A 56 -4.20 22.37 5.44
N ILE A 57 -3.62 21.81 4.37
CA ILE A 57 -3.79 20.39 4.02
C ILE A 57 -3.27 19.50 5.16
N GLY A 58 -2.05 19.76 5.64
CA GLY A 58 -1.44 18.98 6.73
C GLY A 58 -2.25 19.02 8.02
N LYS A 59 -2.77 20.19 8.41
CA LYS A 59 -3.68 20.31 9.56
C LYS A 59 -4.95 19.46 9.38
N LYS A 60 -5.55 19.46 8.18
CA LYS A 60 -6.75 18.66 7.89
C LYS A 60 -6.50 17.16 8.04
N ILE A 61 -5.31 16.67 7.65
CA ILE A 61 -4.95 15.25 7.67
C ILE A 61 -4.13 14.83 8.89
N LYS A 62 -3.90 15.74 9.85
CA LYS A 62 -3.04 15.54 11.03
C LYS A 62 -1.61 15.09 10.67
N ALA A 63 -1.00 15.75 9.69
CA ALA A 63 0.40 15.51 9.35
C ALA A 63 1.33 15.95 10.50
N LYS A 64 2.29 15.09 10.87
CA LYS A 64 3.33 15.36 11.88
C LYS A 64 4.56 16.02 11.28
N TYR A 65 4.86 15.71 10.01
CA TYR A 65 6.02 16.24 9.29
C TYR A 65 5.68 16.64 7.86
N TYR A 66 6.52 17.53 7.32
CA TYR A 66 6.41 18.05 5.97
C TYR A 66 7.77 18.00 5.30
N ILE A 67 7.94 17.08 4.35
CA ILE A 67 9.07 17.06 3.42
C ILE A 67 8.67 17.94 2.23
N CYS A 68 9.40 19.03 2.04
CA CYS A 68 9.20 20.01 0.98
C CYS A 68 10.42 20.07 0.06
N GLN A 69 10.24 20.60 -1.15
CA GLN A 69 11.29 20.69 -2.17
C GLN A 69 12.01 19.35 -2.40
N ASN A 70 11.25 18.25 -2.44
CA ASN A 70 11.77 16.88 -2.57
C ASN A 70 12.83 16.51 -1.51
N GLY A 71 12.76 17.04 -0.29
CA GLY A 71 13.76 16.80 0.75
C GLY A 71 14.77 17.93 0.93
N GLY A 72 14.65 19.02 0.17
CA GLY A 72 15.42 20.25 0.41
C GLY A 72 15.11 20.88 1.76
N THR A 73 13.87 20.79 2.24
CA THR A 73 13.47 21.25 3.57
C THR A 73 12.56 20.25 4.24
N ILE A 74 12.71 20.09 5.57
CA ILE A 74 11.83 19.28 6.40
C ILE A 74 11.36 20.12 7.57
N PHE A 75 10.05 20.12 7.81
CA PHE A 75 9.41 20.84 8.91
C PHE A 75 8.65 19.90 9.84
N ASP A 76 8.54 20.28 11.11
CA ASP A 76 7.69 19.62 12.10
C ASP A 76 6.21 20.05 12.00
N SER A 77 5.37 19.56 12.93
CA SER A 77 3.94 19.85 13.00
C SER A 77 3.62 21.32 13.30
N ASN A 78 4.57 22.05 13.86
CA ASN A 78 4.48 23.49 14.14
C ASN A 78 5.08 24.33 13.01
N PHE A 79 5.46 23.70 11.90
CA PHE A 79 6.11 24.33 10.76
C PHE A 79 7.50 24.89 11.08
N LYS A 80 8.15 24.42 12.14
CA LYS A 80 9.54 24.76 12.43
C LYS A 80 10.44 23.95 11.50
N LEU A 81 11.42 24.61 10.88
CA LEU A 81 12.43 23.95 10.04
C LEU A 81 13.30 23.06 10.93
N ILE A 82 13.39 21.77 10.59
CA ILE A 82 14.20 20.78 11.32
C ILE A 82 15.34 20.19 10.48
N LYS A 83 15.29 20.32 9.15
CA LYS A 83 16.39 19.97 8.25
C LYS A 83 16.35 20.83 7.00
N HIS A 84 17.53 21.26 6.54
CA HIS A 84 17.71 22.11 5.38
C HIS A 84 18.89 21.59 4.57
N ASN A 85 18.62 21.17 3.35
CA ASN A 85 19.61 20.73 2.38
C ASN A 85 19.64 21.77 1.26
N THR A 86 20.72 22.55 1.21
CA THR A 86 20.94 23.60 0.21
C THR A 86 22.07 23.20 -0.72
N ILE A 87 22.00 23.70 -1.94
CA ILE A 87 23.11 23.60 -2.89
C ILE A 87 24.14 24.65 -2.48
N SER A 88 25.40 24.24 -2.35
CA SER A 88 26.48 25.18 -2.00
C SER A 88 26.53 26.36 -2.97
N LYS A 89 26.78 27.56 -2.45
CA LYS A 89 26.79 28.81 -3.23
C LYS A 89 27.66 28.72 -4.48
N THR A 90 28.87 28.15 -4.35
CA THR A 90 29.81 27.95 -5.46
C THR A 90 29.21 27.10 -6.58
N ILE A 91 28.52 26.00 -6.25
CA ILE A 91 27.86 25.16 -7.25
C ILE A 91 26.70 25.92 -7.90
N VAL A 92 25.92 26.70 -7.14
CA VAL A 92 24.84 27.52 -7.71
C VAL A 92 25.39 28.53 -8.72
N GLU A 93 26.51 29.19 -8.40
CA GLU A 93 27.19 30.14 -9.29
C GLU A 93 27.64 29.46 -10.59
N GLN A 94 28.28 28.30 -10.49
CA GLN A 94 28.72 27.52 -11.65
C GLN A 94 27.55 27.05 -12.52
N ILE A 95 26.46 26.54 -11.93
CA ILE A 95 25.26 26.15 -12.68
C ILE A 95 24.64 27.36 -13.39
N THR A 96 24.64 28.52 -12.71
CA THR A 96 24.12 29.79 -13.25
C THR A 96 24.90 30.24 -14.48
N GLU A 97 26.23 30.17 -14.41
CA GLU A 97 27.13 30.48 -15.51
C GLU A 97 26.88 29.54 -16.71
N ILE A 98 26.93 28.22 -16.48
CA ILE A 98 26.66 27.20 -17.51
C ILE A 98 25.30 27.45 -18.17
N ALA A 99 24.26 27.74 -17.39
CA ALA A 99 22.94 28.03 -17.92
C ALA A 99 22.94 29.29 -18.80
N PHE A 100 23.59 30.37 -18.37
CA PHE A 100 23.61 31.64 -19.11
C PHE A 100 24.44 31.59 -20.39
N GLU A 101 25.60 30.93 -20.38
CA GLU A 101 26.39 30.66 -21.59
C GLU A 101 25.57 29.92 -22.64
N ASN A 102 24.72 28.99 -22.18
CA ASN A 102 23.84 28.21 -23.05
C ASN A 102 22.51 28.90 -23.38
N LYS A 103 22.35 30.19 -23.04
CA LYS A 103 21.11 30.98 -23.24
C LYS A 103 19.87 30.34 -22.59
N ALA A 104 20.04 29.66 -21.46
CA ALA A 104 18.97 29.10 -20.65
C ALA A 104 18.45 30.12 -19.61
N THR A 105 17.28 29.82 -19.07
CA THR A 105 16.62 30.54 -17.98
C THR A 105 16.75 29.70 -16.71
N ILE A 106 16.98 30.33 -15.57
CA ILE A 106 17.06 29.67 -14.28
C ILE A 106 16.03 30.24 -13.30
N ALA A 107 15.55 29.40 -12.39
CA ALA A 107 14.70 29.80 -11.27
C ALA A 107 15.23 29.16 -9.97
N PHE A 108 15.39 29.96 -8.91
CA PHE A 108 15.86 29.50 -7.60
C PHE A 108 14.74 29.39 -6.56
N ASP A 109 13.67 30.15 -6.76
CA ASP A 109 12.49 30.16 -5.91
C ASP A 109 11.25 29.92 -6.76
N ASP A 110 10.07 30.20 -6.21
CA ASP A 110 8.76 30.05 -6.86
C ASP A 110 8.28 31.35 -7.55
N LYS A 111 9.07 32.43 -7.50
CA LYS A 111 8.61 33.78 -7.87
C LYS A 111 9.43 34.44 -8.94
N THR A 112 10.70 34.08 -9.08
CA THR A 112 11.63 34.79 -9.94
C THR A 112 12.38 33.87 -10.88
N ILE A 113 12.46 34.30 -12.14
CA ILE A 113 13.33 33.70 -13.14
C ILE A 113 14.39 34.69 -13.60
N TYR A 114 15.57 34.16 -13.91
CA TYR A 114 16.73 34.91 -14.37
C TYR A 114 17.24 34.31 -15.68
N GLY A 115 17.81 35.14 -16.55
CA GLY A 115 18.48 34.64 -17.75
C GLY A 115 18.48 35.60 -18.91
N LYS A 116 19.25 35.21 -19.93
CA LYS A 116 19.43 35.95 -21.19
C LYS A 116 18.58 35.39 -22.34
N GLY A 117 17.90 34.25 -22.15
CA GLY A 117 17.05 33.63 -23.18
C GLY A 117 15.67 34.31 -23.31
N SER A 118 15.13 34.38 -24.53
CA SER A 118 13.78 34.89 -24.81
C SER A 118 12.68 34.06 -24.13
N TRP A 119 12.95 32.78 -23.83
CA TRP A 119 12.04 31.87 -23.16
C TRP A 119 11.63 32.32 -21.75
N LYS A 120 12.39 33.21 -21.10
CA LYS A 120 12.01 33.75 -19.78
C LYS A 120 10.66 34.48 -19.84
N HIS A 121 10.41 35.28 -20.88
CA HIS A 121 9.16 36.03 -21.00
C HIS A 121 7.97 35.11 -21.29
N ILE A 122 8.19 34.10 -22.13
CA ILE A 122 7.19 33.07 -22.44
C ILE A 122 6.84 32.30 -21.17
N PHE A 123 7.84 31.82 -20.43
CA PHE A 123 7.60 31.07 -19.20
C PHE A 123 6.86 31.90 -18.14
N SER A 124 7.15 33.19 -18.00
CA SER A 124 6.41 34.08 -17.09
C SER A 124 4.95 34.31 -17.49
N LEU A 125 4.58 34.18 -18.78
CA LEU A 125 3.18 34.27 -19.20
C LEU A 125 2.37 33.03 -18.79
N PHE A 126 3.02 31.88 -18.68
CA PHE A 126 2.38 30.59 -18.36
C PHE A 126 2.57 30.16 -16.90
N SER A 127 3.19 30.99 -16.07
CA SER A 127 3.47 30.67 -14.67
C SER A 127 3.40 31.92 -13.79
N GLU A 128 3.47 31.75 -12.46
CA GLU A 128 3.45 32.88 -11.52
C GLU A 128 4.82 33.59 -11.39
N PHE A 129 5.80 33.18 -12.21
CA PHE A 129 7.15 33.70 -12.17
C PHE A 129 7.28 35.07 -12.83
N ARG A 130 8.10 35.94 -12.23
CA ARG A 130 8.43 37.27 -12.75
C ARG A 130 9.88 37.31 -13.24
N PRO A 131 10.14 37.83 -14.46
CA PRO A 131 11.49 37.95 -14.97
C PRO A 131 12.29 39.03 -14.24
N LYS A 132 13.54 38.73 -13.87
CA LYS A 132 14.52 39.70 -13.36
C LYS A 132 15.82 39.68 -14.20
N SER A 133 16.58 40.77 -14.08
CA SER A 133 17.91 40.88 -14.70
C SER A 133 18.89 39.89 -14.08
N SER A 134 19.70 39.23 -14.92
CA SER A 134 20.72 38.27 -14.48
C SER A 134 21.82 38.90 -13.60
N LYS A 135 21.99 40.22 -13.64
CA LYS A 135 22.97 40.96 -12.80
C LYS A 135 22.52 41.14 -11.35
N LYS A 136 21.25 40.87 -11.02
CA LYS A 136 20.66 41.08 -9.68
C LYS A 136 20.42 39.78 -8.91
N ILE A 137 21.09 38.70 -9.28
CA ILE A 137 20.91 37.41 -8.63
C ILE A 137 21.57 37.47 -7.25
N GLN A 138 20.77 37.37 -6.21
CA GLN A 138 21.25 37.12 -4.86
C GLN A 138 21.11 35.63 -4.58
N ILE A 139 22.23 34.96 -4.34
CA ILE A 139 22.28 33.52 -4.06
C ILE A 139 22.36 33.36 -2.56
N LEU A 140 21.25 32.97 -1.94
CA LEU A 140 21.17 32.61 -0.53
C LEU A 140 20.34 31.32 -0.43
N ASP A 141 20.90 30.31 0.24
CA ASP A 141 20.23 29.07 0.65
C ASP A 141 19.31 28.43 -0.40
N VAL A 142 19.88 28.10 -1.57
CA VAL A 142 19.11 27.55 -2.69
C VAL A 142 18.85 26.07 -2.48
N GLU A 143 17.60 25.69 -2.21
CA GLU A 143 17.23 24.27 -2.10
C GLU A 143 17.07 23.59 -3.45
N LYS A 144 16.73 24.38 -4.48
CA LYS A 144 16.34 23.89 -5.79
C LYS A 144 16.63 24.89 -6.89
N ILE A 145 17.13 24.40 -8.02
CA ILE A 145 17.31 25.17 -9.25
C ILE A 145 16.47 24.54 -10.35
N LEU A 146 15.66 25.35 -11.02
CA LEU A 146 15.04 24.98 -12.29
C LEU A 146 15.86 25.58 -13.42
N VAL A 147 16.41 24.75 -14.30
CA VAL A 147 17.06 25.22 -15.54
C VAL A 147 16.14 24.91 -16.70
N ILE A 148 15.74 25.94 -17.44
CA ILE A 148 14.73 25.88 -18.48
C ILE A 148 15.35 26.36 -19.80
N CYS A 149 15.18 25.60 -20.86
CA CYS A 149 15.66 25.99 -22.18
C CYS A 149 14.62 25.64 -23.26
N HIS A 150 14.45 26.53 -24.24
CA HIS A 150 13.59 26.26 -25.39
C HIS A 150 14.14 25.14 -26.30
N SER A 151 15.47 24.90 -26.29
CA SER A 151 16.10 23.88 -27.12
C SER A 151 16.36 22.60 -26.33
N ARG A 152 15.76 21.49 -26.77
CA ARG A 152 16.02 20.14 -26.22
C ARG A 152 17.50 19.75 -26.34
N LYS A 153 18.15 20.12 -27.45
CA LYS A 153 19.58 19.84 -27.65
C LYS A 153 20.43 20.57 -26.60
N LYS A 154 20.13 21.85 -26.33
CA LYS A 154 20.85 22.65 -25.33
C LYS A 154 20.62 22.16 -23.91
N ILE A 155 19.37 21.88 -23.52
CA ILE A 155 19.13 21.37 -22.15
C ILE A 155 19.74 19.98 -21.93
N LEU A 156 19.79 19.14 -22.98
CA LEU A 156 20.52 17.88 -22.94
C LEU A 156 22.03 18.09 -22.79
N HIS A 157 22.59 19.06 -23.51
CA HIS A 157 23.99 19.45 -23.38
C HIS A 157 24.32 19.96 -21.97
N ILE A 158 23.52 20.90 -21.44
CA ILE A 158 23.62 21.37 -20.05
C ILE A 158 23.56 20.18 -19.08
N LYS A 159 22.59 19.27 -19.26
CA LYS A 159 22.48 18.08 -18.41
C LYS A 159 23.75 17.23 -18.42
N LYS A 160 24.38 17.05 -19.60
CA LYS A 160 25.64 16.30 -19.72
C LYS A 160 26.76 16.99 -18.94
N ILE A 161 26.94 18.29 -19.14
CA ILE A 161 27.93 19.10 -18.38
C ILE A 161 27.71 18.92 -16.88
N LEU A 162 26.48 19.16 -16.41
CA LEU A 162 26.16 19.08 -14.98
C LEU A 162 26.40 17.67 -14.40
N LYS A 163 26.08 16.62 -15.17
CA LYS A 163 26.38 15.24 -14.76
C LYS A 163 27.87 14.97 -14.72
N THR A 164 28.66 15.50 -15.64
CA THR A 164 30.12 15.30 -15.64
C THR A 164 30.77 16.00 -14.45
N HIS A 165 30.38 17.24 -14.15
CA HIS A 165 31.03 18.04 -13.11
C HIS A 165 30.49 17.82 -11.69
N PHE A 166 29.23 17.42 -11.54
CA PHE A 166 28.53 17.44 -10.24
C PHE A 166 27.74 16.17 -9.93
N LEU A 167 28.09 15.02 -10.56
CA LEU A 167 27.36 13.76 -10.37
C LEU A 167 27.16 13.40 -8.89
N ASN A 168 28.21 13.60 -8.09
CA ASN A 168 28.26 13.21 -6.68
C ASN A 168 27.77 14.31 -5.73
N ASN A 169 27.26 15.42 -6.27
CA ASN A 169 26.85 16.61 -5.53
C ASN A 169 25.36 16.94 -5.72
N LEU A 170 24.76 16.53 -6.84
CA LEU A 170 23.42 16.98 -7.25
C LEU A 170 22.50 15.85 -7.69
N ASN A 171 21.22 16.00 -7.37
CA ASN A 171 20.14 15.25 -8.01
C ASN A 171 19.63 16.04 -9.22
N ILE A 172 19.60 15.43 -10.40
CA ILE A 172 19.21 16.11 -11.66
C ILE A 172 18.08 15.35 -12.37
N SER A 173 16.86 15.90 -12.26
CA SER A 173 15.63 15.31 -12.79
C SER A 173 15.11 16.06 -14.01
N TRP A 174 14.47 15.33 -14.93
CA TRP A 174 13.77 15.93 -16.07
C TRP A 174 12.39 16.43 -15.66
N ILE A 175 12.02 17.65 -16.08
CA ILE A 175 10.67 18.20 -15.96
C ILE A 175 10.23 18.84 -17.29
N GLY A 176 8.97 19.29 -17.36
CA GLY A 176 8.45 20.06 -18.50
C GLY A 176 8.58 19.37 -19.85
N LYS A 177 8.31 18.06 -19.94
CA LYS A 177 8.44 17.25 -21.17
C LYS A 177 9.83 17.33 -21.83
N GLY A 178 10.88 17.46 -21.00
CA GLY A 178 12.27 17.46 -21.44
C GLY A 178 12.83 18.82 -21.84
N PHE A 179 12.14 19.92 -21.53
CA PHE A 179 12.62 21.30 -21.75
C PHE A 179 13.20 21.94 -20.50
N ALA A 180 13.15 21.25 -19.37
CA ALA A 180 13.70 21.77 -18.12
C ALA A 180 14.29 20.66 -17.25
N LEU A 181 15.24 21.07 -16.40
CA LEU A 181 15.86 20.27 -15.37
C LEU A 181 15.45 20.83 -14.00
N GLU A 182 15.11 19.93 -13.10
CA GLU A 182 15.02 20.22 -11.67
C GLU A 182 16.28 19.69 -11.01
N ILE A 183 17.00 20.57 -10.30
CA ILE A 183 18.28 20.28 -9.66
C ILE A 183 18.12 20.54 -8.17
N THR A 184 18.49 19.57 -7.34
CA THR A 184 18.54 19.71 -5.87
C THR A 184 19.88 19.18 -5.36
N ASP A 185 20.21 19.47 -4.10
CA ASP A 185 21.35 18.83 -3.43
C ASP A 185 21.20 17.29 -3.45
N LYS A 186 22.31 16.55 -3.51
CA LYS A 186 22.28 15.08 -3.51
C LYS A 186 21.52 14.49 -2.32
N ASN A 187 21.56 15.17 -1.17
CA ASN A 187 20.89 14.74 0.05
C ASN A 187 19.41 15.18 0.09
N ALA A 188 18.98 16.03 -0.84
CA ALA A 188 17.59 16.42 -1.03
C ALA A 188 16.88 15.43 -1.96
N SER A 189 16.43 14.32 -1.38
CA SER A 189 15.49 13.38 -2.00
C SER A 189 14.37 12.99 -1.02
N LYS A 190 13.21 12.57 -1.56
CA LYS A 190 12.09 12.11 -0.74
C LYS A 190 12.47 10.86 0.07
N GLY A 191 13.25 9.95 -0.51
CA GLY A 191 13.74 8.74 0.16
C GLY A 191 14.67 9.03 1.34
N LEU A 192 15.70 9.87 1.16
CA LEU A 192 16.60 10.24 2.25
C LEU A 192 15.89 11.06 3.35
N ALA A 193 14.93 11.90 2.96
CA ALA A 193 14.10 12.61 3.92
C ALA A 193 13.18 11.67 4.70
N ALA A 194 12.64 10.63 4.06
CA ALA A 194 11.87 9.58 4.72
C ALA A 194 12.73 8.79 5.72
N GLN A 195 13.95 8.44 5.33
CA GLN A 195 14.93 7.80 6.22
C GLN A 195 15.23 8.65 7.46
N PHE A 196 15.54 9.93 7.27
CA PHE A 196 15.80 10.84 8.38
C PHE A 196 14.62 10.92 9.37
N ILE A 197 13.37 10.97 8.87
CA ILE A 197 12.18 10.99 9.74
C ILE A 197 12.00 9.65 10.46
N ALA A 198 12.22 8.52 9.79
CA ALA A 198 12.11 7.20 10.40
C ALA A 198 13.13 7.01 11.53
N GLU A 199 14.38 7.42 11.31
CA GLU A 199 15.44 7.42 12.33
C GLU A 199 15.08 8.33 13.52
N LYS A 200 14.58 9.54 13.26
CA LYS A 200 14.15 10.48 14.30
C LYS A 200 13.01 9.92 15.16
N GLU A 201 12.10 9.15 14.57
CA GLU A 201 10.98 8.49 15.25
C GLU A 201 11.33 7.11 15.80
N GLN A 202 12.58 6.65 15.65
CA GLN A 202 13.03 5.32 16.05
C GLN A 202 12.17 4.19 15.45
N VAL A 203 11.70 4.39 14.22
CA VAL A 203 10.89 3.42 13.47
C VAL A 203 11.75 2.74 12.42
N SER A 204 11.67 1.40 12.36
CA SER A 204 12.32 0.64 11.30
C SER A 204 11.80 1.05 9.93
N LEU A 205 12.70 1.25 8.97
CA LEU A 205 12.36 1.53 7.57
C LEU A 205 11.38 0.50 6.97
N LYS A 206 11.48 -0.78 7.37
CA LYS A 206 10.54 -1.85 6.96
C LYS A 206 9.09 -1.57 7.36
N GLN A 207 8.87 -0.78 8.41
CA GLN A 207 7.56 -0.35 8.92
C GLN A 207 7.13 1.00 8.32
N THR A 208 7.70 1.41 7.21
CA THR A 208 7.32 2.65 6.51
C THR A 208 6.73 2.36 5.14
N VAL A 209 5.85 3.25 4.68
CA VAL A 209 5.24 3.18 3.35
C VAL A 209 5.21 4.57 2.71
N HIS A 210 5.49 4.64 1.42
CA HIS A 210 5.40 5.87 0.62
C HIS A 210 4.38 5.71 -0.50
N ILE A 211 3.45 6.66 -0.63
CA ILE A 211 2.49 6.70 -1.74
C ILE A 211 2.84 7.89 -2.65
N GLY A 212 3.04 7.62 -3.94
CA GLY A 212 3.44 8.64 -4.92
C GLY A 212 3.01 8.34 -6.35
N ASP A 213 3.23 9.28 -7.27
CA ASP A 213 2.79 9.20 -8.66
C ASP A 213 3.92 9.41 -9.70
N SER A 214 5.04 10.01 -9.30
CA SER A 214 6.06 10.50 -10.23
C SER A 214 7.50 10.13 -9.82
N MET A 215 8.48 10.48 -10.65
CA MET A 215 9.84 9.93 -10.53
C MET A 215 10.65 10.46 -9.34
N ASN A 216 10.25 11.57 -8.73
CA ASN A 216 10.83 12.00 -7.46
C ASN A 216 10.49 11.02 -6.31
N ASP A 217 9.37 10.30 -6.40
CA ASP A 217 8.98 9.25 -5.45
C ASP A 217 9.81 7.96 -5.61
N ALA A 218 10.41 7.73 -6.78
CA ALA A 218 11.24 6.55 -7.03
C ALA A 218 12.47 6.49 -6.10
N THR A 219 12.91 7.63 -5.56
CA THR A 219 14.00 7.72 -4.58
C THR A 219 13.69 6.98 -3.28
N CYS A 220 12.42 6.70 -2.99
CA CYS A 220 12.02 5.92 -1.83
C CYS A 220 12.21 4.41 -2.02
N LYS A 221 12.32 3.92 -3.26
CA LYS A 221 12.49 2.48 -3.56
C LYS A 221 13.76 1.95 -2.88
N GLY A 222 13.64 0.84 -2.17
CA GLY A 222 14.75 0.22 -1.46
C GLY A 222 15.14 0.92 -0.15
N ILE A 223 14.58 2.10 0.14
CA ILE A 223 14.73 2.80 1.42
C ILE A 223 13.51 2.55 2.30
N VAL A 224 12.30 2.82 1.80
CA VAL A 224 11.07 2.56 2.57
C VAL A 224 10.65 1.08 2.46
N GLY A 225 9.87 0.61 3.43
CA GLY A 225 9.40 -0.79 3.46
C GLY A 225 8.45 -1.15 2.32
N ASN A 226 7.70 -0.17 1.80
CA ASN A 226 6.89 -0.35 0.59
C ASN A 226 6.71 0.99 -0.15
N LEU A 227 7.11 1.04 -1.41
CA LEU A 227 6.79 2.12 -2.34
C LEU A 227 5.54 1.77 -3.15
N ILE A 228 4.47 2.53 -2.93
CA ILE A 228 3.20 2.39 -3.66
C ILE A 228 3.09 3.47 -4.75
N ALA A 229 3.01 3.03 -6.00
CA ALA A 229 2.73 3.92 -7.13
C ALA A 229 1.23 4.02 -7.41
N MET A 230 0.70 5.25 -7.49
CA MET A 230 -0.67 5.50 -7.92
C MET A 230 -0.90 4.96 -9.34
N LYS A 231 -2.06 4.33 -9.61
CA LYS A 231 -2.37 3.77 -10.94
C LYS A 231 -2.35 4.83 -12.05
N SER A 232 -2.76 6.05 -11.69
CA SER A 232 -2.75 7.25 -12.53
C SER A 232 -1.36 7.88 -12.70
N GLY A 233 -0.38 7.44 -11.92
CA GLY A 233 1.00 7.93 -11.97
C GLY A 233 1.76 7.46 -13.19
N SER A 234 3.01 7.93 -13.30
CA SER A 234 3.90 7.68 -14.42
C SER A 234 4.17 6.18 -14.61
N LYS A 235 4.24 5.73 -15.88
CA LYS A 235 4.59 4.34 -16.22
C LYS A 235 5.94 3.93 -15.62
N ARG A 236 6.91 4.85 -15.59
CA ARG A 236 8.25 4.60 -15.05
C ARG A 236 8.23 4.32 -13.55
N LEU A 237 7.50 5.10 -12.75
CA LEU A 237 7.39 4.83 -11.31
C LEU A 237 6.70 3.48 -11.07
N LYS A 238 5.59 3.20 -11.78
CA LYS A 238 4.85 1.94 -11.64
C LYS A 238 5.72 0.70 -11.91
N ASN A 239 6.68 0.79 -12.85
CA ASN A 239 7.60 -0.30 -13.13
C ASN A 239 8.64 -0.55 -12.02
N ILE A 240 8.87 0.42 -11.12
CA ILE A 240 9.89 0.34 -10.06
C ILE A 240 9.25 0.09 -8.68
N ALA A 241 8.03 0.55 -8.47
CA ALA A 241 7.30 0.45 -7.22
C ALA A 241 7.03 -1.01 -6.78
N ASP A 242 6.91 -1.23 -5.47
CA ASP A 242 6.61 -2.53 -4.87
C ASP A 242 5.13 -2.91 -5.02
N THR A 243 4.26 -1.90 -5.06
CA THR A 243 2.81 -2.09 -5.13
C THR A 243 2.19 -1.03 -6.04
N ILE A 244 1.17 -1.41 -6.81
CA ILE A 244 0.36 -0.48 -7.58
C ILE A 244 -0.92 -0.18 -6.80
N GLY A 245 -1.10 1.08 -6.44
CA GLY A 245 -2.30 1.60 -5.79
C GLY A 245 -3.45 1.81 -6.77
N PHE A 246 -4.38 2.67 -6.40
CA PHE A 246 -5.57 2.97 -7.21
C PHE A 246 -5.40 4.25 -8.05
N GLY A 247 -6.34 4.48 -8.98
CA GLY A 247 -6.33 5.66 -9.86
C GLY A 247 -6.82 6.93 -9.16
N LYS A 248 -7.03 8.01 -9.92
CA LYS A 248 -7.60 9.27 -9.42
C LYS A 248 -9.01 9.06 -8.82
N HIS A 249 -9.50 10.07 -8.12
CA HIS A 249 -10.78 10.10 -7.41
C HIS A 249 -10.84 9.08 -6.25
N ARG A 250 -10.47 9.53 -5.05
CA ARG A 250 -10.39 8.71 -3.83
C ARG A 250 -9.31 7.61 -3.87
N GLY A 251 -8.32 7.75 -4.75
CA GLY A 251 -7.28 6.75 -4.97
C GLY A 251 -6.44 6.46 -3.73
N VAL A 252 -6.04 7.50 -2.99
CA VAL A 252 -5.30 7.36 -1.74
C VAL A 252 -6.16 6.67 -0.69
N ALA A 253 -7.45 7.00 -0.58
CA ALA A 253 -8.36 6.32 0.35
C ALA A 253 -8.43 4.81 0.10
N LYS A 254 -8.67 4.39 -1.16
CA LYS A 254 -8.69 2.96 -1.53
C LYS A 254 -7.34 2.27 -1.28
N THR A 255 -6.25 2.98 -1.56
CA THR A 255 -4.89 2.47 -1.35
C THR A 255 -4.62 2.24 0.13
N ILE A 256 -5.00 3.19 0.99
CA ILE A 256 -4.89 3.06 2.44
C ILE A 256 -5.72 1.89 2.93
N GLU A 257 -6.99 1.80 2.54
CA GLU A 257 -7.90 0.74 2.97
C GLU A 257 -7.36 -0.66 2.61
N GLN A 258 -6.90 -0.84 1.36
CA GLN A 258 -6.46 -2.14 0.87
C GLN A 258 -5.08 -2.56 1.38
N PHE A 259 -4.10 -1.64 1.39
CA PHE A 259 -2.69 -2.00 1.52
C PHE A 259 -2.06 -1.59 2.85
N ILE A 260 -2.65 -0.62 3.58
CA ILE A 260 -2.04 -0.03 4.79
C ILE A 260 -2.86 -0.35 6.04
N LEU A 261 -4.16 -0.05 5.99
CA LEU A 261 -5.11 -0.28 7.06
C LEU A 261 -5.71 -1.69 7.04
N LYS A 262 -5.28 -2.57 6.10
CA LYS A 262 -5.82 -3.93 5.86
C LYS A 262 -6.42 -4.45 7.15
N LYS A 263 -7.76 -4.42 7.25
CA LYS A 263 -8.41 -4.84 8.48
C LYS A 263 -7.91 -6.26 8.74
N PRO A 264 -7.48 -6.57 9.96
CA PRO A 264 -7.15 -7.95 10.23
C PRO A 264 -8.45 -8.75 10.06
N SER A 265 -8.38 -9.81 9.25
CA SER A 265 -9.53 -10.67 8.99
C SER A 265 -9.92 -11.39 10.29
N ILE A 266 -11.18 -11.76 10.42
CA ILE A 266 -11.65 -12.59 11.53
C ILE A 266 -11.82 -14.01 11.01
N ALA A 267 -11.17 -14.98 11.66
CA ALA A 267 -11.37 -16.38 11.32
C ALA A 267 -12.60 -16.94 12.06
N ILE A 268 -13.45 -17.66 11.34
CA ILE A 268 -14.56 -18.43 11.89
C ILE A 268 -14.18 -19.91 11.84
N ILE A 269 -14.11 -20.53 13.02
CA ILE A 269 -13.80 -21.96 13.19
C ILE A 269 -14.91 -22.67 13.95
N GLY A 270 -14.83 -23.99 14.01
CA GLY A 270 -15.85 -24.82 14.66
C GLY A 270 -16.03 -26.17 13.99
N LYS A 271 -16.62 -27.11 14.73
CA LYS A 271 -16.85 -28.48 14.26
C LYS A 271 -17.74 -28.50 13.01
N TYR A 272 -17.66 -29.60 12.25
CA TYR A 272 -18.62 -29.85 11.17
C TYR A 272 -20.06 -29.77 11.71
N ALA A 273 -20.93 -29.08 10.97
CA ALA A 273 -22.32 -28.82 11.33
C ALA A 273 -22.57 -27.97 12.59
N SER A 274 -21.57 -27.19 13.06
CA SER A 274 -21.74 -26.27 14.20
C SER A 274 -22.53 -24.98 13.89
N GLY A 275 -22.76 -24.66 12.60
CA GLY A 275 -23.51 -23.47 12.19
C GLY A 275 -22.67 -22.34 11.58
N LYS A 276 -21.33 -22.52 11.44
CA LYS A 276 -20.40 -21.52 10.85
C LYS A 276 -20.91 -20.87 9.57
N THR A 277 -21.23 -21.69 8.56
CA THR A 277 -21.68 -21.20 7.25
C THR A 277 -22.99 -20.42 7.36
N THR A 278 -23.89 -20.81 8.27
CA THR A 278 -25.15 -20.07 8.50
C THR A 278 -24.88 -18.73 9.17
N PHE A 279 -24.03 -18.70 10.21
CA PHE A 279 -23.60 -17.47 10.86
C PHE A 279 -22.96 -16.50 9.85
N LEU A 280 -22.06 -17.00 9.01
CA LEU A 280 -21.38 -16.20 7.98
C LEU A 280 -22.34 -15.65 6.92
N LYS A 281 -23.35 -16.42 6.52
CA LYS A 281 -24.41 -15.92 5.62
C LYS A 281 -25.20 -14.77 6.23
N GLU A 282 -25.45 -14.78 7.55
CA GLU A 282 -26.04 -13.61 8.21
C GLU A 282 -25.07 -12.43 8.21
N VAL A 283 -23.78 -12.64 8.49
CA VAL A 283 -22.74 -11.61 8.41
C VAL A 283 -22.69 -10.94 7.03
N GLU A 284 -22.80 -11.70 5.95
CA GLU A 284 -22.84 -11.18 4.57
C GLU A 284 -24.01 -10.22 4.32
N LYS A 285 -25.18 -10.43 4.96
CA LYS A 285 -26.33 -9.51 4.82
C LYS A 285 -26.04 -8.10 5.35
N TYR A 286 -25.07 -7.96 6.25
CA TYR A 286 -24.60 -6.67 6.75
C TYR A 286 -23.50 -6.04 5.89
N GLY A 287 -23.20 -6.62 4.72
CA GLY A 287 -22.25 -6.08 3.73
C GLY A 287 -20.78 -6.42 3.99
N TYR A 288 -20.49 -7.36 4.88
CA TYR A 288 -19.13 -7.85 5.13
C TYR A 288 -18.72 -8.90 4.12
N SER A 289 -17.46 -8.85 3.70
CA SER A 289 -16.89 -9.82 2.77
C SER A 289 -16.48 -11.10 3.48
N VAL A 290 -16.85 -12.26 2.92
CA VAL A 290 -16.57 -13.58 3.48
C VAL A 290 -15.81 -14.46 2.48
N LEU A 291 -14.79 -15.18 2.96
CA LEU A 291 -14.17 -16.29 2.23
C LEU A 291 -14.61 -17.62 2.81
N TYR A 292 -15.25 -18.46 2.00
CA TYR A 292 -15.51 -19.85 2.31
C TYR A 292 -14.36 -20.73 1.77
N THR A 293 -13.50 -21.26 2.65
CA THR A 293 -12.34 -22.05 2.22
C THR A 293 -12.73 -23.34 1.47
N ASP A 294 -13.85 -23.96 1.80
CA ASP A 294 -14.37 -25.12 1.07
C ASP A 294 -14.72 -24.79 -0.39
N GLU A 295 -15.29 -23.61 -0.64
CA GLU A 295 -15.60 -23.12 -1.98
C GLU A 295 -14.33 -22.73 -2.74
N PHE A 296 -13.40 -22.06 -2.05
CA PHE A 296 -12.07 -21.77 -2.58
C PHE A 296 -11.36 -23.03 -3.08
N PHE A 297 -11.31 -24.10 -2.26
CA PHE A 297 -10.69 -25.36 -2.66
C PHE A 297 -11.50 -26.10 -3.72
N LYS A 298 -12.84 -26.02 -3.70
CA LYS A 298 -13.67 -26.57 -4.78
C LYS A 298 -13.27 -25.95 -6.13
N ASN A 299 -13.07 -24.64 -6.16
CA ASN A 299 -12.66 -23.93 -7.37
C ASN A 299 -11.18 -24.20 -7.73
N SER A 300 -10.29 -24.25 -6.75
CA SER A 300 -8.86 -24.52 -7.00
C SER A 300 -8.58 -25.95 -7.48
N TYR A 301 -9.53 -26.87 -7.28
CA TYR A 301 -9.46 -28.27 -7.72
C TYR A 301 -10.05 -28.53 -9.11
N LEU A 302 -10.55 -27.49 -9.81
CA LEU A 302 -10.96 -27.60 -11.21
C LEU A 302 -9.75 -27.74 -12.13
N VAL A 303 -9.93 -28.40 -13.28
CA VAL A 303 -8.85 -28.62 -14.26
C VAL A 303 -8.19 -27.30 -14.67
N GLY A 304 -6.85 -27.31 -14.70
CA GLY A 304 -6.04 -26.13 -15.05
C GLY A 304 -5.79 -25.16 -13.90
N GLN A 305 -6.43 -25.34 -12.74
CA GLN A 305 -6.18 -24.53 -11.55
C GLN A 305 -5.02 -25.07 -10.71
N LEU A 306 -4.47 -24.22 -9.83
CA LEU A 306 -3.28 -24.54 -9.04
C LEU A 306 -3.46 -25.79 -8.16
N GLY A 307 -4.61 -25.92 -7.48
CA GLY A 307 -4.88 -27.06 -6.61
C GLY A 307 -4.96 -28.37 -7.39
N TYR A 308 -5.61 -28.38 -8.56
CA TYR A 308 -5.63 -29.54 -9.45
C TYR A 308 -4.22 -29.98 -9.85
N ASN A 309 -3.38 -29.03 -10.28
CA ASN A 309 -2.02 -29.33 -10.72
C ASN A 309 -1.17 -29.89 -9.57
N VAL A 310 -1.29 -29.32 -8.37
CA VAL A 310 -0.61 -29.80 -7.17
C VAL A 310 -1.03 -31.22 -6.81
N ILE A 311 -2.33 -31.51 -6.76
CA ILE A 311 -2.81 -32.86 -6.42
C ILE A 311 -2.40 -33.87 -7.49
N LYS A 312 -2.48 -33.50 -8.78
CA LYS A 312 -2.04 -34.35 -9.90
C LYS A 312 -0.55 -34.72 -9.83
N GLN A 313 0.29 -33.79 -9.36
CA GLN A 313 1.73 -34.04 -9.18
C GLN A 313 2.00 -35.00 -8.02
N ILE A 314 1.18 -34.97 -6.97
CA ILE A 314 1.31 -35.86 -5.81
C ILE A 314 0.90 -37.28 -6.20
N ASP A 315 -0.29 -37.45 -6.80
CA ASP A 315 -0.73 -38.72 -7.34
C ASP A 315 -1.76 -38.50 -8.47
N PRO A 316 -1.43 -38.85 -9.72
CA PRO A 316 -2.34 -38.74 -10.86
C PRO A 316 -3.67 -39.49 -10.69
N ASN A 317 -3.74 -40.52 -9.83
CA ASN A 317 -4.97 -41.28 -9.58
C ASN A 317 -6.00 -40.51 -8.74
N LEU A 318 -5.59 -39.43 -8.09
CA LEU A 318 -6.46 -38.56 -7.28
C LEU A 318 -7.20 -37.51 -8.12
N VAL A 319 -6.94 -37.44 -9.42
CA VAL A 319 -7.60 -36.50 -10.33
C VAL A 319 -8.34 -37.21 -11.46
N THR A 320 -9.31 -36.52 -12.04
CA THR A 320 -10.07 -36.94 -13.22
C THR A 320 -9.94 -35.87 -14.32
N LYS A 321 -10.63 -36.11 -15.45
CA LYS A 321 -10.80 -35.10 -16.52
C LYS A 321 -11.69 -33.92 -16.12
N GLU A 322 -12.37 -34.00 -14.98
CA GLU A 322 -13.30 -32.97 -14.48
C GLU A 322 -12.73 -32.18 -13.29
N GLY A 323 -11.72 -32.72 -12.60
CA GLY A 323 -11.07 -32.06 -11.46
C GLY A 323 -10.45 -33.05 -10.49
N VAL A 324 -10.17 -32.62 -9.26
CA VAL A 324 -9.72 -33.53 -8.18
C VAL A 324 -10.87 -34.43 -7.74
N ASN A 325 -10.63 -35.74 -7.68
CA ASN A 325 -11.56 -36.71 -7.11
C ASN A 325 -11.53 -36.61 -5.58
N LYS A 326 -12.53 -35.92 -5.01
CA LYS A 326 -12.57 -35.63 -3.57
C LYS A 326 -12.69 -36.88 -2.70
N ASP A 327 -13.36 -37.93 -3.17
CA ASP A 327 -13.53 -39.14 -2.38
C ASP A 327 -12.25 -39.97 -2.34
N LYS A 328 -11.57 -40.12 -3.48
CA LYS A 328 -10.23 -40.71 -3.51
C LYS A 328 -9.23 -39.91 -2.67
N LEU A 329 -9.27 -38.58 -2.75
CA LEU A 329 -8.42 -37.71 -1.94
C LEU A 329 -8.69 -37.89 -0.44
N ARG A 330 -9.96 -37.98 -0.02
CA ARG A 330 -10.32 -38.26 1.39
C ARG A 330 -9.76 -39.59 1.85
N VAL A 331 -9.96 -40.65 1.07
CA VAL A 331 -9.43 -41.99 1.38
C VAL A 331 -7.92 -41.92 1.53
N PHE A 332 -7.22 -41.32 0.56
CA PHE A 332 -5.77 -41.15 0.57
C PHE A 332 -5.26 -40.44 1.83
N ILE A 333 -5.89 -39.33 2.22
CA ILE A 333 -5.54 -38.56 3.43
C ILE A 333 -5.77 -39.37 4.71
N THR A 334 -6.80 -40.23 4.74
CA THR A 334 -7.14 -41.01 5.94
C THR A 334 -6.30 -42.27 6.13
N GLN A 335 -5.57 -42.71 5.10
CA GLN A 335 -4.72 -43.90 5.16
C GLN A 335 -3.49 -43.72 6.06
N SER A 336 -2.90 -42.52 6.11
CA SER A 336 -1.75 -42.25 6.96
C SER A 336 -1.59 -40.76 7.30
N GLU A 337 -0.95 -40.48 8.43
CA GLU A 337 -0.60 -39.11 8.81
C GLU A 337 0.41 -38.48 7.83
N LEU A 338 1.31 -39.28 7.24
CA LEU A 338 2.25 -38.84 6.21
C LEU A 338 1.53 -38.31 4.96
N ASN A 339 0.52 -39.05 4.46
CA ASN A 339 -0.28 -38.63 3.30
C ASN A 339 -1.01 -37.32 3.59
N ARG A 340 -1.60 -37.22 4.78
CA ARG A 340 -2.26 -36.00 5.24
C ARG A 340 -1.30 -34.81 5.25
N ASN A 341 -0.12 -34.96 5.85
CA ASN A 341 0.87 -33.88 5.95
C ASN A 341 1.40 -33.46 4.58
N LEU A 342 1.58 -34.41 3.65
CA LEU A 342 1.98 -34.13 2.28
C LEU A 342 0.94 -33.26 1.55
N ILE A 343 -0.35 -33.59 1.66
CA ILE A 343 -1.42 -32.81 1.04
C ILE A 343 -1.54 -31.43 1.72
N GLU A 344 -1.58 -31.39 3.05
CA GLU A 344 -1.71 -30.14 3.81
C GLU A 344 -0.58 -29.17 3.48
N SER A 345 0.69 -29.62 3.46
CA SER A 345 1.84 -28.73 3.20
C SER A 345 1.77 -28.03 1.83
N LYS A 346 1.22 -28.70 0.81
CA LYS A 346 1.10 -28.13 -0.55
C LYS A 346 -0.17 -27.31 -0.74
N VAL A 347 -1.30 -27.81 -0.25
CA VAL A 347 -2.61 -27.17 -0.44
C VAL A 347 -2.73 -25.91 0.41
N TYR A 348 -2.17 -25.91 1.63
CA TYR A 348 -2.19 -24.74 2.50
C TYR A 348 -1.32 -23.60 1.98
N GLU A 349 -0.21 -23.87 1.30
CA GLU A 349 0.60 -22.84 0.62
C GLU A 349 -0.24 -22.02 -0.38
N ILE A 350 -1.13 -22.68 -1.13
CA ILE A 350 -2.05 -22.03 -2.07
C ILE A 350 -2.99 -21.06 -1.33
N LEU A 351 -3.55 -21.50 -0.20
CA LEU A 351 -4.45 -20.68 0.61
C LEU A 351 -3.71 -19.53 1.29
N GLU A 352 -2.50 -19.74 1.82
CA GLU A 352 -1.68 -18.68 2.42
C GLU A 352 -1.37 -17.56 1.42
N ASN A 353 -1.00 -17.93 0.19
CA ASN A 353 -0.77 -16.98 -0.89
C ASN A 353 -2.05 -16.21 -1.22
N TYR A 354 -3.19 -16.88 -1.29
CA TYR A 354 -4.47 -16.25 -1.58
C TYR A 354 -4.90 -15.26 -0.48
N LEU A 355 -4.78 -15.63 0.80
CA LEU A 355 -5.06 -14.77 1.95
C LEU A 355 -4.10 -13.57 2.05
N SER A 356 -2.85 -13.75 1.62
CA SER A 356 -1.86 -12.67 1.60
C SER A 356 -2.22 -11.59 0.59
N GLN A 357 -2.70 -11.99 -0.58
CA GLN A 357 -2.99 -11.11 -1.72
C GLN A 357 -4.40 -10.49 -1.68
N ASN A 358 -5.35 -11.17 -1.06
CA ASN A 358 -6.74 -10.73 -0.99
C ASN A 358 -7.10 -10.24 0.42
N HIS A 359 -8.25 -9.58 0.56
CA HIS A 359 -8.77 -9.15 1.85
C HIS A 359 -10.23 -9.58 1.97
N PHE A 360 -10.56 -10.17 3.11
CA PHE A 360 -11.89 -10.56 3.52
C PHE A 360 -12.11 -10.08 4.96
N ASP A 361 -13.30 -9.60 5.30
CA ASP A 361 -13.60 -9.23 6.69
C ASP A 361 -13.66 -10.50 7.56
N PHE A 362 -14.25 -11.58 7.03
CA PHE A 362 -14.33 -12.88 7.69
C PHE A 362 -13.86 -14.03 6.78
N VAL A 363 -13.29 -15.08 7.38
CA VAL A 363 -12.87 -16.29 6.67
C VAL A 363 -13.34 -17.51 7.42
N GLU A 364 -14.12 -18.38 6.78
CA GLU A 364 -14.39 -19.72 7.30
C GLU A 364 -13.14 -20.57 7.12
N ILE A 365 -12.50 -20.98 8.21
CA ILE A 365 -11.29 -21.82 8.14
C ILE A 365 -11.46 -23.10 8.96
N PRO A 366 -11.26 -24.30 8.37
CA PRO A 366 -11.50 -25.56 9.07
C PRO A 366 -10.44 -25.86 10.12
N ASN A 367 -9.19 -25.48 9.86
CA ASN A 367 -8.10 -25.60 10.80
C ASN A 367 -7.22 -24.35 10.76
N ILE A 368 -7.05 -23.71 11.91
CA ILE A 368 -6.25 -22.49 12.02
C ILE A 368 -4.77 -22.75 12.32
N ASP A 369 -4.49 -23.91 12.93
CA ASP A 369 -3.16 -24.30 13.35
C ASP A 369 -2.97 -25.79 13.05
N SER A 370 -2.08 -26.07 12.12
CA SER A 370 -1.70 -27.41 11.72
C SER A 370 -0.18 -27.53 11.81
N PRO A 371 0.36 -28.76 11.96
CA PRO A 371 1.81 -28.97 11.88
C PRO A 371 2.45 -28.40 10.61
N ASN A 372 1.67 -28.22 9.54
CA ASN A 372 2.13 -27.82 8.22
C ASN A 372 1.81 -26.36 7.84
N ALA A 373 0.99 -25.65 8.62
CA ALA A 373 0.60 -24.26 8.37
C ALA A 373 0.02 -23.61 9.61
N ASN A 374 0.41 -22.35 9.82
CA ASN A 374 -0.13 -21.49 10.87
C ASN A 374 -0.89 -20.32 10.21
N PHE A 375 -2.21 -20.45 10.14
CA PHE A 375 -3.07 -19.43 9.57
C PHE A 375 -3.44 -18.33 10.55
N ARG A 376 -3.21 -18.52 11.86
CA ARG A 376 -3.47 -17.51 12.90
C ARG A 376 -2.83 -16.17 12.58
N LYS A 377 -1.65 -16.18 11.95
CA LYS A 377 -0.93 -14.97 11.49
C LYS A 377 -1.73 -14.05 10.57
N PHE A 378 -2.79 -14.54 9.91
CA PHE A 378 -3.64 -13.76 9.01
C PHE A 378 -4.85 -13.11 9.70
N PHE A 379 -5.14 -13.48 10.96
CA PHE A 379 -6.37 -13.10 11.63
C PHE A 379 -6.09 -12.30 12.92
N SER A 380 -6.86 -11.24 13.19
CA SER A 380 -6.79 -10.54 14.48
C SER A 380 -7.51 -11.31 15.57
N LYS A 381 -8.64 -11.92 15.21
CA LYS A 381 -9.51 -12.66 16.10
C LYS A 381 -9.95 -13.94 15.44
N VAL A 382 -10.16 -14.95 16.28
CA VAL A 382 -10.61 -16.27 15.90
C VAL A 382 -11.82 -16.58 16.75
N ILE A 383 -12.93 -16.79 16.07
CA ILE A 383 -14.22 -17.04 16.68
C ILE A 383 -14.56 -18.50 16.49
N LEU A 384 -14.81 -19.20 17.59
CA LEU A 384 -15.39 -20.53 17.59
C LEU A 384 -16.92 -20.42 17.56
N ILE A 385 -17.55 -20.95 16.51
CA ILE A 385 -19.00 -21.18 16.50
C ILE A 385 -19.27 -22.59 17.02
N SER A 386 -19.94 -22.68 18.16
CA SER A 386 -20.25 -23.93 18.85
C SER A 386 -21.76 -24.18 18.98
N THR A 387 -22.13 -25.44 19.13
CA THR A 387 -23.51 -25.91 19.32
C THR A 387 -23.47 -27.20 20.13
N SER A 388 -24.55 -27.54 20.83
CA SER A 388 -24.66 -28.83 21.53
C SER A 388 -24.51 -30.02 20.58
N GLU A 389 -24.00 -31.15 21.05
CA GLU A 389 -23.81 -32.35 20.22
C GLU A 389 -25.15 -32.87 19.67
N GLU A 390 -26.23 -32.79 20.46
CA GLU A 390 -27.59 -33.12 20.02
C GLU A 390 -28.02 -32.27 18.81
N GLN A 391 -27.86 -30.95 18.90
CA GLN A 391 -28.19 -30.05 17.81
C GLN A 391 -27.27 -30.25 16.59
N ARG A 392 -26.01 -30.64 16.82
CA ARG A 392 -25.05 -30.96 15.76
C ARG A 392 -25.50 -32.20 14.99
N VAL A 393 -25.93 -33.25 15.68
CA VAL A 393 -26.49 -34.48 15.05
C VAL A 393 -27.71 -34.13 14.19
N ILE A 394 -28.62 -33.30 14.70
CA ILE A 394 -29.79 -32.81 13.94
C ILE A 394 -29.32 -32.05 12.68
N ASN A 395 -28.35 -31.15 12.80
CA ASN A 395 -27.82 -30.38 11.68
C ASN A 395 -27.13 -31.25 10.62
N ILE A 396 -26.47 -32.34 11.04
CA ILE A 396 -25.86 -33.32 10.13
C ILE A 396 -26.96 -34.03 9.34
N GLY A 397 -28.02 -34.49 10.01
CA GLY A 397 -29.15 -35.18 9.37
C GLY A 397 -29.84 -34.33 8.30
N LYS A 398 -29.93 -33.01 8.51
CA LYS A 398 -30.50 -32.07 7.54
C LYS A 398 -29.66 -31.85 6.28
N LYS A 399 -28.38 -32.25 6.25
CA LYS A 399 -27.46 -31.91 5.16
C LYS A 399 -27.48 -32.84 3.94
N ASN A 400 -28.28 -33.93 3.91
CA ASN A 400 -28.32 -34.89 2.78
C ASN A 400 -26.92 -35.28 2.24
N VAL A 401 -25.93 -35.41 3.13
CA VAL A 401 -24.58 -35.85 2.76
C VAL A 401 -24.51 -37.36 2.92
N GLU A 402 -23.99 -38.07 1.92
CA GLU A 402 -23.77 -39.52 1.98
C GLU A 402 -23.11 -39.93 3.32
N ASN A 403 -23.67 -40.97 3.96
CA ASN A 403 -23.29 -41.44 5.30
C ASN A 403 -21.77 -41.61 5.50
N LEU A 404 -21.03 -41.94 4.43
CA LEU A 404 -19.59 -42.12 4.44
C LEU A 404 -18.83 -40.80 4.70
N ALA A 405 -19.20 -39.72 3.99
CA ALA A 405 -18.56 -38.41 4.14
C ALA A 405 -18.86 -37.76 5.50
N ALA A 406 -20.05 -38.00 6.06
CA ALA A 406 -20.39 -37.57 7.41
C ALA A 406 -19.56 -38.28 8.50
N LYS A 407 -19.37 -39.60 8.38
CA LYS A 407 -18.52 -40.39 9.28
C LYS A 407 -17.05 -39.97 9.22
N LEU A 408 -16.52 -39.76 8.01
CA LEU A 408 -15.14 -39.31 7.78
C LEU A 408 -14.90 -37.89 8.33
N ASN A 409 -15.83 -36.97 8.12
CA ASN A 409 -15.73 -35.62 8.70
C ASN A 409 -15.76 -35.68 10.23
N ASN A 410 -16.58 -36.54 10.83
CA ASN A 410 -16.59 -36.73 12.27
C ASN A 410 -15.26 -37.30 12.80
N SER A 411 -14.63 -38.25 12.10
CA SER A 411 -13.32 -38.77 12.52
C SER A 411 -12.21 -37.71 12.42
N LEU A 412 -12.26 -36.84 11.39
CA LEU A 412 -11.30 -35.74 11.22
C LEU A 412 -11.50 -34.61 12.25
N ASN A 413 -12.71 -34.47 12.81
CA ASN A 413 -13.06 -33.48 13.85
C ASN A 413 -12.77 -33.94 15.29
N LYS A 414 -12.09 -35.08 15.51
CA LYS A 414 -11.71 -35.54 16.86
C LYS A 414 -10.70 -34.64 17.57
N LYS A 415 -10.03 -33.73 16.86
CA LYS A 415 -9.11 -32.76 17.48
C LYS A 415 -9.89 -31.71 18.27
N GLU A 416 -9.47 -31.48 19.51
CA GLU A 416 -9.94 -30.33 20.29
C GLU A 416 -9.56 -29.02 19.60
N ILE A 417 -10.50 -28.09 19.53
CA ILE A 417 -10.28 -26.76 18.96
C ILE A 417 -9.74 -25.88 20.09
N ALA A 418 -8.41 -25.82 20.22
CA ALA A 418 -7.76 -25.19 21.38
C ALA A 418 -7.32 -23.73 21.17
N ASN A 419 -7.46 -23.15 19.97
CA ASN A 419 -6.85 -21.87 19.61
C ASN A 419 -7.89 -20.86 19.05
N PHE A 420 -8.77 -20.35 19.93
CA PHE A 420 -9.74 -19.29 19.61
C PHE A 420 -9.77 -18.20 20.68
N ASP A 421 -10.22 -16.99 20.31
CA ASP A 421 -10.31 -15.84 21.21
C ASP A 421 -11.70 -15.68 21.82
N VAL A 422 -12.74 -16.03 21.06
CA VAL A 422 -14.15 -15.86 21.45
C VAL A 422 -14.93 -17.09 21.03
N GLU A 423 -15.73 -17.64 21.92
CA GLU A 423 -16.75 -18.64 21.59
C GLU A 423 -18.12 -17.96 21.46
N ILE A 424 -18.87 -18.31 20.42
CA ILE A 424 -20.25 -17.85 20.22
C ILE A 424 -21.11 -19.10 20.03
N LYS A 425 -22.08 -19.29 20.93
CA LYS A 425 -22.99 -20.43 20.85
C LYS A 425 -24.07 -20.20 19.81
N ASN A 426 -24.53 -21.27 19.18
CA ASN A 426 -25.53 -21.24 18.10
C ASN A 426 -26.85 -20.55 18.51
N GLU A 427 -27.21 -20.61 19.78
CA GLU A 427 -28.41 -19.98 20.33
C GLU A 427 -28.23 -18.48 20.59
N GLU A 428 -26.99 -18.01 20.81
CA GLU A 428 -26.71 -16.62 21.17
C GLU A 428 -26.87 -15.69 19.98
N TRP A 429 -26.29 -16.07 18.82
CA TRP A 429 -26.29 -15.20 17.64
C TRP A 429 -27.63 -15.16 16.89
N LYS A 430 -28.56 -16.05 17.26
CA LYS A 430 -29.94 -16.05 16.75
C LYS A 430 -30.86 -15.09 17.49
N LYS A 431 -30.40 -14.48 18.59
CA LYS A 431 -31.18 -13.48 19.33
C LYS A 431 -31.25 -12.16 18.56
N ASP A 432 -32.39 -11.49 18.63
CA ASP A 432 -32.57 -10.19 17.99
C ASP A 432 -31.53 -9.17 18.47
N GLY A 433 -31.02 -8.38 17.53
CA GLY A 433 -30.01 -7.34 17.82
C GLY A 433 -28.59 -7.84 18.06
N PHE A 434 -28.34 -9.16 18.07
CA PHE A 434 -27.00 -9.72 18.30
C PHE A 434 -25.95 -9.12 17.35
N PHE A 435 -26.21 -9.13 16.04
CA PHE A 435 -25.25 -8.68 15.04
C PHE A 435 -24.91 -7.19 15.16
N LEU A 436 -25.87 -6.35 15.59
CA LEU A 436 -25.63 -4.92 15.83
C LEU A 436 -24.58 -4.72 16.92
N THR A 437 -24.73 -5.40 18.05
CA THR A 437 -23.77 -5.34 19.17
C THR A 437 -22.45 -6.03 18.82
N PHE A 438 -22.52 -7.18 18.13
CA PHE A 438 -21.36 -7.95 17.72
C PHE A 438 -20.40 -7.11 16.87
N PHE A 439 -20.91 -6.42 15.84
CA PHE A 439 -20.06 -5.63 14.94
C PHE A 439 -19.47 -4.37 15.60
N GLN A 440 -20.11 -3.82 16.63
CA GLN A 440 -19.55 -2.70 17.40
C GLN A 440 -18.29 -3.13 18.17
N ASN A 441 -18.21 -4.38 18.60
CA ASN A 441 -17.17 -4.87 19.49
C ASN A 441 -16.08 -5.69 18.79
N ILE A 442 -16.42 -6.39 17.69
CA ILE A 442 -15.51 -7.40 17.16
C ILE A 442 -14.26 -6.81 16.51
N PHE A 443 -14.32 -5.59 15.98
CA PHE A 443 -13.19 -4.91 15.33
C PHE A 443 -12.36 -4.01 16.27
N ASN A 444 -12.77 -3.88 17.53
CA ASN A 444 -12.04 -3.11 18.55
C ASN A 444 -10.97 -3.95 19.25
#